data_AF-A0A8B9KZS3-F1
#
_entry.id   AF-A0A8B9KZS3-F1
#
_cell.length_a   1.000
_cell.length_b   1.000
_cell.length_c   1.000
_cell.angle_alpha   90.00
_cell.angle_beta   90.00
_cell.angle_gamma   90.00
#
_symmetry.space_group_name_H-M   'P 1'
#
loop_
_entity.id
_entity.type
_entity.pdbx_description
1 polymer ?
#
loop_
_entity_poly.entity_id
_entity_poly.type
_entity_poly.pdbx_seq_one_letter_code
_entity_poly.pdbx_strand_id
1 'polypeptide(L)'
;MEEKIRHLLNTRVTTDQIRTYFNRQELFQRCSFYIEIKGKDLETQTTISVPVQNLDTQRFMRVKYDAKTQVRVQLAYQTELLKKLVRSRKDIAVIADKIHHGYVVHEEDDIDRKISELEDTAAEFENSLLLGPVHNRHKLIFEATGAVVVPRLTLELKLKKPVTFERGRCVVLSKLAYLYWRIEEEEEEQKQDEPGEEFEIQYKVQDSENHDASNQLIYCGLYRAYVVRNLIPGKLYEFTINRVNSCNLVYSNWTDTIWRTTSPDC
;
A
#
# COMPACT_ATOMS: atom_id res chain seq x y z
N MET A 1 -8.61 -31.25 -24.66
CA MET A 1 -8.19 -29.83 -24.75
C MET A 1 -9.28 -28.83 -24.36
N GLU A 2 -10.43 -28.79 -25.04
CA GLU A 2 -11.51 -27.79 -24.76
C GLU A 2 -11.93 -27.76 -23.27
N GLU A 3 -12.14 -28.93 -22.68
CA GLU A 3 -12.55 -29.06 -21.28
C GLU A 3 -11.48 -28.55 -20.31
N LYS A 4 -10.20 -28.77 -20.62
CA LYS A 4 -9.06 -28.27 -19.83
C LYS A 4 -9.03 -26.74 -19.84
N ILE A 5 -9.22 -26.12 -21.01
CA ILE A 5 -9.29 -24.67 -21.18
C ILE A 5 -10.49 -24.09 -20.43
N ARG A 6 -11.68 -24.68 -20.62
CA ARG A 6 -12.91 -24.24 -19.98
C ARG A 6 -12.82 -24.35 -18.46
N HIS A 7 -12.29 -25.46 -17.95
CA HIS A 7 -12.05 -25.65 -16.51
C HIS A 7 -11.13 -24.55 -15.95
N LEU A 8 -9.98 -24.29 -16.59
CA LEU A 8 -9.04 -23.26 -16.15
C LEU A 8 -9.67 -21.86 -16.09
N LEU A 9 -10.39 -21.46 -17.15
CA LEU A 9 -11.03 -20.15 -17.24
C LEU A 9 -12.18 -19.96 -16.24
N ASN A 10 -12.83 -21.05 -15.83
CA ASN A 10 -13.98 -21.03 -14.93
C ASN A 10 -13.66 -21.34 -13.47
N THR A 11 -12.45 -21.80 -13.15
CA THR A 11 -12.07 -22.15 -11.77
C THR A 11 -10.91 -21.33 -11.24
N ARG A 12 -9.80 -21.26 -11.98
CA ARG A 12 -8.54 -20.69 -11.49
C ARG A 12 -8.34 -19.24 -11.90
N VAL A 13 -8.67 -18.90 -13.15
CA VAL A 13 -8.48 -17.55 -13.70
C VAL A 13 -9.81 -16.97 -14.17
N THR A 14 -10.79 -16.96 -13.27
CA THR A 14 -12.11 -16.39 -13.54
C THR A 14 -12.04 -14.87 -13.68
N THR A 15 -13.06 -14.28 -14.30
CA THR A 15 -13.18 -12.81 -14.37
C THR A 15 -13.23 -12.19 -12.96
N ASP A 16 -13.90 -12.85 -12.02
CA ASP A 16 -13.98 -12.42 -10.63
C ASP A 16 -12.65 -12.51 -9.90
N GLN A 17 -11.87 -13.56 -10.17
CA GLN A 17 -10.53 -13.70 -9.61
C GLN A 17 -9.60 -12.60 -10.14
N ILE A 18 -9.65 -12.31 -11.44
CA ILE A 18 -8.88 -11.19 -12.01
C ILE A 18 -9.29 -9.86 -11.37
N ARG A 19 -10.59 -9.61 -11.20
CA ARG A 19 -11.07 -8.41 -10.49
C ARG A 19 -10.55 -8.36 -9.06
N THR A 20 -10.52 -9.49 -8.37
CA THR A 20 -9.93 -9.60 -7.02
C THR A 20 -8.45 -9.26 -7.03
N TYR A 21 -7.69 -9.72 -8.02
CA TYR A 21 -6.28 -9.36 -8.17
C TYR A 21 -6.06 -7.87 -8.45
N PHE A 22 -6.89 -7.25 -9.30
CA PHE A 22 -6.87 -5.80 -9.52
C PHE A 22 -7.12 -5.03 -8.22
N ASN A 23 -8.17 -5.38 -7.49
CA ASN A 23 -8.52 -4.71 -6.23
C ASN A 23 -7.38 -4.85 -5.20
N ARG A 24 -6.78 -6.04 -5.09
CA ARG A 24 -5.63 -6.27 -4.18
C ARG A 24 -4.42 -5.45 -4.60
N GLN A 25 -4.07 -5.43 -5.88
CA GLN A 25 -2.95 -4.63 -6.37
C GLN A 25 -3.17 -3.13 -6.14
N GLU A 26 -4.36 -2.62 -6.45
CA GLU A 26 -4.73 -1.23 -6.22
C GLU A 26 -4.64 -0.88 -4.74
N LEU A 27 -5.10 -1.77 -3.85
CA LEU A 27 -4.91 -1.60 -2.41
C LEU A 27 -3.42 -1.52 -2.02
N PHE A 28 -2.60 -2.46 -2.51
CA PHE A 28 -1.15 -2.48 -2.23
C PHE A 28 -0.43 -1.20 -2.69
N GLN A 29 -0.82 -0.65 -3.84
CA GLN A 29 -0.28 0.63 -4.33
C GLN A 29 -0.60 1.82 -3.41
N ARG A 30 -1.72 1.73 -2.69
CA ARG A 30 -2.19 2.77 -1.76
C ARG A 30 -1.69 2.55 -0.32
N CYS A 31 -1.14 1.38 -0.01
CA CYS A 31 -0.60 1.10 1.31
C CYS A 31 0.70 1.87 1.60
N SER A 32 1.00 2.03 2.89
CA SER A 32 2.27 2.53 3.39
C SER A 32 3.14 1.36 3.86
N PHE A 33 4.42 1.38 3.55
CA PHE A 33 5.38 0.32 3.87
C PHE A 33 6.40 0.83 4.88
N TYR A 34 6.65 0.04 5.92
CA TYR A 34 7.54 0.35 7.03
C TYR A 34 8.59 -0.76 7.18
N ILE A 35 9.76 -0.41 7.72
CA ILE A 35 10.72 -1.40 8.20
C ILE A 35 10.44 -1.71 9.65
N GLU A 36 10.32 -2.99 9.95
CA GLU A 36 10.41 -3.52 11.31
C GLU A 36 11.77 -4.19 11.50
N ILE A 37 12.45 -3.86 12.59
CA ILE A 37 13.76 -4.40 12.94
C ILE A 37 13.58 -5.33 14.12
N LYS A 38 13.83 -6.61 13.89
CA LYS A 38 13.75 -7.66 14.90
C LYS A 38 15.16 -8.09 15.27
N GLY A 39 15.47 -8.06 16.55
CA GLY A 39 16.69 -8.62 17.11
C GLY A 39 16.39 -9.99 17.69
N LYS A 40 17.22 -10.98 17.36
CA LYS A 40 17.20 -12.27 18.03
C LYS A 40 18.28 -12.32 19.11
N ASP A 41 17.83 -12.43 20.36
CA ASP A 41 18.70 -12.72 21.48
C ASP A 41 19.26 -14.15 21.32
N LEU A 42 20.58 -14.29 21.39
CA LEU A 42 21.27 -15.56 21.16
C LEU A 42 21.18 -16.50 22.37
N GLU A 43 21.03 -15.95 23.58
CA GLU A 43 20.95 -16.70 24.84
C GLU A 43 19.53 -17.18 25.10
N THR A 44 18.55 -16.29 24.98
CA THR A 44 17.15 -16.61 25.27
C THR A 44 16.36 -17.09 24.05
N GLN A 45 16.94 -16.98 22.84
CA GLN A 45 16.26 -17.20 21.54
C GLN A 45 15.02 -16.33 21.32
N THR A 46 14.78 -15.34 22.18
CA THR A 46 13.62 -14.45 22.10
C THR A 46 13.82 -13.40 21.02
N THR A 47 12.71 -12.98 20.40
CA THR A 47 12.71 -11.91 19.39
C THR A 47 12.28 -10.62 20.06
N ILE A 48 13.11 -9.58 19.94
CA ILE A 48 12.87 -8.26 20.49
C ILE A 48 12.78 -7.22 19.38
N SER A 49 11.91 -6.24 19.53
CA SER A 49 11.90 -5.07 18.64
C SER A 49 13.10 -4.18 18.95
N VAL A 50 13.84 -3.77 17.91
CA VAL A 50 15.04 -2.93 18.06
C VAL A 50 14.70 -1.49 17.66
N PRO A 51 14.75 -0.53 18.60
CA PRO A 51 14.54 0.87 18.29
C PRO A 51 15.60 1.41 17.32
N VAL A 52 15.15 2.12 16.28
CA VAL A 52 16.04 2.69 15.24
C VAL A 52 17.07 3.66 15.80
N GLN A 53 16.74 4.35 16.90
CA GLN A 53 17.65 5.27 17.60
C GLN A 53 18.94 4.60 18.11
N ASN A 54 19.00 3.27 18.17
CA ASN A 54 20.19 2.52 18.58
C ASN A 54 21.11 2.17 17.40
N LEU A 55 20.73 2.52 16.17
CA LEU A 55 21.43 2.14 14.95
C LEU A 55 22.18 3.31 14.34
N ASP A 56 23.27 3.00 13.62
CA ASP A 56 23.96 3.96 12.79
C ASP A 56 23.00 4.59 11.77
N THR A 57 22.75 5.88 11.94
CA THR A 57 21.73 6.61 11.17
C THR A 57 22.05 6.61 9.66
N GLN A 58 23.31 6.75 9.27
CA GLN A 58 23.70 6.79 7.86
C GLN A 58 23.49 5.43 7.18
N ARG A 59 23.82 4.34 7.86
CA ARG A 59 23.60 2.98 7.35
C ARG A 59 22.11 2.67 7.29
N PHE A 60 21.35 3.00 8.34
CA PHE A 60 19.92 2.79 8.34
C PHE A 60 19.22 3.52 7.17
N MET A 61 19.66 4.75 6.85
CA MET A 61 19.15 5.47 5.68
C MET A 61 19.43 4.76 4.35
N ARG A 62 20.57 4.06 4.21
CA ARG A 62 20.84 3.22 3.02
C ARG A 62 19.92 2.02 2.96
N VAL A 63 19.72 1.33 4.08
CA VAL A 63 18.78 0.20 4.17
C VAL A 63 17.36 0.64 3.81
N LYS A 64 16.95 1.82 4.28
CA LYS A 64 15.66 2.43 3.96
C LYS A 64 15.53 2.74 2.47
N TYR A 65 16.60 3.19 1.82
CA TYR A 65 16.63 3.41 0.37
C TYR A 65 16.52 2.10 -0.43
N ASP A 66 17.24 1.05 -0.02
CA ASP A 66 17.16 -0.27 -0.64
C ASP A 66 15.76 -0.86 -0.50
N ALA A 67 15.17 -0.80 0.70
CA ALA A 67 13.81 -1.24 0.97
C ALA A 67 12.79 -0.46 0.11
N LYS A 68 12.97 0.86 -0.04
CA LYS A 68 12.09 1.69 -0.89
C LYS A 68 12.18 1.27 -2.34
N THR A 69 13.37 0.95 -2.82
CA THR A 69 13.60 0.44 -4.17
C THR A 69 12.94 -0.93 -4.34
N GLN A 70 13.11 -1.84 -3.39
CA GLN A 70 12.48 -3.15 -3.39
C GLN A 70 10.95 -3.04 -3.46
N VAL A 71 10.33 -2.18 -2.64
CA VAL A 71 8.86 -1.95 -2.68
C VAL A 71 8.42 -1.44 -4.04
N ARG A 72 9.13 -0.46 -4.62
CA ARG A 72 8.82 0.07 -5.96
C ARG A 72 8.90 -0.99 -7.05
N VAL A 73 9.96 -1.81 -7.03
CA VAL A 73 10.14 -2.90 -7.97
C VAL A 73 9.04 -3.94 -7.80
N GLN A 74 8.69 -4.32 -6.57
CA GLN A 74 7.62 -5.27 -6.29
C GLN A 74 6.26 -4.78 -6.83
N LEU A 75 5.90 -3.52 -6.56
CA LEU A 75 4.64 -2.94 -7.04
C LEU A 75 4.59 -2.85 -8.58
N ALA A 76 5.70 -2.49 -9.21
CA ALA A 76 5.82 -2.48 -10.66
C ALA A 76 5.70 -3.91 -11.23
N TYR A 77 6.35 -4.87 -10.58
CA TYR A 77 6.31 -6.27 -10.98
C TYR A 77 4.90 -6.86 -10.92
N GLN A 78 4.18 -6.65 -9.81
CA GLN A 78 2.77 -7.00 -9.66
C GLN A 78 1.91 -6.43 -10.79
N THR A 79 2.18 -5.17 -11.18
CA THR A 79 1.46 -4.49 -12.26
C THR A 79 1.67 -5.19 -13.60
N GLU A 80 2.91 -5.58 -13.91
CA GLU A 80 3.22 -6.27 -15.17
C GLU A 80 2.71 -7.71 -15.19
N LEU A 81 2.78 -8.43 -14.06
CA LEU A 81 2.18 -9.76 -13.92
C LEU A 81 0.67 -9.72 -14.18
N LEU A 82 -0.05 -8.74 -13.63
CA LEU A 82 -1.50 -8.64 -13.83
C LEU A 82 -1.84 -8.30 -15.30
N LYS A 83 -1.09 -7.41 -15.94
CA LYS A 83 -1.24 -7.14 -17.38
C LYS A 83 -1.01 -8.41 -18.22
N LYS A 84 0.04 -9.18 -17.90
CA LYS A 84 0.33 -10.46 -18.56
C LYS A 84 -0.81 -11.44 -18.36
N LEU A 85 -1.29 -11.61 -17.13
CA LEU A 85 -2.39 -12.51 -16.79
C LEU A 85 -3.66 -12.20 -17.58
N VAL A 86 -4.05 -10.91 -17.67
CA VAL A 86 -5.23 -10.48 -18.44
C VAL A 86 -5.08 -10.79 -19.93
N ARG A 87 -3.90 -10.51 -20.50
CA ARG A 87 -3.60 -10.79 -21.92
C ARG A 87 -3.64 -12.30 -22.19
N SER A 88 -2.88 -13.09 -21.42
CA SER A 88 -2.82 -14.55 -21.58
C SER A 88 -4.19 -15.20 -21.40
N ARG A 89 -5.01 -14.74 -20.44
CA ARG A 89 -6.39 -15.22 -20.30
C ARG A 89 -7.24 -14.91 -21.53
N LYS A 90 -7.14 -13.69 -22.07
CA LYS A 90 -7.87 -13.30 -23.28
C LYS A 90 -7.48 -14.19 -24.46
N ASP A 91 -6.19 -14.46 -24.63
CA ASP A 91 -5.68 -15.31 -25.69
C ASP A 91 -6.23 -16.75 -25.57
N ILE A 92 -6.19 -17.32 -24.37
CA ILE A 92 -6.77 -18.65 -24.09
C ILE A 92 -8.29 -18.66 -24.31
N ALA A 93 -9.01 -17.60 -23.95
CA ALA A 93 -10.45 -17.49 -24.19
C ALA A 93 -10.80 -17.43 -25.69
N VAL A 94 -9.99 -16.76 -26.51
CA VAL A 94 -10.15 -16.76 -27.98
C VAL A 94 -9.92 -18.16 -28.56
N ILE A 95 -8.94 -18.90 -28.04
CA ILE A 95 -8.72 -20.30 -28.45
C ILE A 95 -9.92 -21.17 -28.07
N ALA A 96 -10.46 -21.01 -26.85
CA ALA A 96 -11.66 -21.71 -26.40
C ALA A 96 -12.85 -21.46 -27.32
N ASP A 97 -13.06 -20.20 -27.71
CA ASP A 97 -14.14 -19.77 -28.60
C ASP A 97 -14.00 -20.39 -30.01
N LYS A 98 -12.77 -20.43 -30.55
CA LYS A 98 -12.50 -21.10 -31.83
C LYS A 98 -12.81 -22.60 -31.79
N ILE A 99 -12.38 -23.29 -30.73
CA ILE A 99 -12.66 -24.72 -30.57
C ILE A 99 -14.17 -24.95 -30.46
N HIS A 100 -14.88 -24.11 -29.68
CA HIS A 100 -16.34 -24.19 -29.52
C HIS A 100 -17.09 -24.04 -30.85
N HIS A 101 -16.62 -23.18 -31.74
CA HIS A 101 -17.19 -22.98 -33.09
C HIS A 101 -16.70 -24.01 -34.13
N GLY A 102 -16.00 -25.06 -33.71
CA GLY A 102 -15.59 -26.16 -34.58
C GLY A 102 -14.37 -25.87 -35.46
N TYR A 103 -13.61 -24.81 -35.18
CA TYR A 103 -12.35 -24.55 -35.90
C TYR A 103 -11.28 -25.56 -35.47
N VAL A 104 -10.57 -26.11 -36.45
CA VAL A 104 -9.41 -26.97 -36.18
C VAL A 104 -8.27 -26.11 -35.66
N VAL A 105 -7.82 -26.39 -34.45
CA VAL A 105 -6.62 -25.79 -33.88
C VAL A 105 -5.50 -26.81 -34.00
N HIS A 106 -4.48 -26.47 -34.79
CA HIS A 106 -3.23 -27.20 -34.84
C HIS A 106 -2.32 -26.66 -33.72
N GLU A 107 -1.44 -27.49 -33.16
CA GLU A 107 -0.48 -27.16 -32.08
C GLU A 107 -1.03 -27.30 -30.63
N GLU A 108 -1.41 -28.52 -30.25
CA GLU A 108 -1.79 -28.87 -28.86
C GLU A 108 -0.68 -28.54 -27.85
N ASP A 109 0.58 -28.76 -28.22
CA ASP A 109 1.74 -28.44 -27.37
C ASP A 109 1.87 -26.94 -27.10
N ASP A 110 1.53 -26.07 -28.06
CA ASP A 110 1.54 -24.60 -27.86
C ASP A 110 0.43 -24.17 -26.89
N ILE A 111 -0.74 -24.79 -27.00
CA ILE A 111 -1.89 -24.51 -26.13
C ILE A 111 -1.60 -24.96 -24.71
N ASP A 112 -1.03 -26.14 -24.54
CA ASP A 112 -0.63 -26.66 -23.23
C ASP A 112 0.45 -25.78 -22.59
N ARG A 113 1.44 -25.32 -23.37
CA ARG A 113 2.43 -24.33 -22.89
C ARG A 113 1.75 -23.05 -22.41
N LYS A 114 0.82 -22.49 -23.20
CA LYS A 114 0.10 -21.25 -22.84
C LYS A 114 -0.77 -21.41 -21.59
N ILE A 115 -1.37 -22.59 -21.40
CA ILE A 115 -2.11 -22.92 -20.17
C ILE A 115 -1.16 -22.91 -18.97
N SER A 116 -0.02 -23.61 -19.06
CA SER A 116 0.97 -23.63 -17.98
C SER A 116 1.50 -22.24 -17.67
N GLU A 117 1.85 -21.44 -18.69
CA GLU A 117 2.30 -20.06 -18.51
C GLU A 117 1.26 -19.19 -17.80
N LEU A 118 -0.04 -19.38 -18.09
CA LEU A 118 -1.12 -18.66 -17.43
C LEU A 118 -1.24 -19.06 -15.95
N GLU A 119 -1.16 -20.35 -15.65
CA GLU A 119 -1.19 -20.87 -14.28
C GLU A 119 0.01 -20.40 -13.46
N ASP A 120 1.20 -20.46 -14.04
CA ASP A 120 2.44 -19.99 -13.43
C ASP A 120 2.39 -18.49 -13.16
N THR A 121 1.91 -17.70 -14.12
CA THR A 121 1.74 -16.25 -13.96
C THR A 121 0.73 -15.93 -12.84
N ALA A 122 -0.34 -16.70 -12.71
CA ALA A 122 -1.32 -16.53 -11.63
C ALA A 122 -0.70 -16.85 -10.25
N ALA A 123 -0.01 -17.97 -10.14
CA ALA A 123 0.68 -18.36 -8.91
C ALA A 123 1.78 -17.36 -8.52
N GLU A 124 2.52 -16.87 -9.52
CA GLU A 124 3.56 -15.86 -9.32
C GLU A 124 2.97 -14.53 -8.84
N PHE A 125 1.83 -14.10 -9.39
CA PHE A 125 1.11 -12.93 -8.89
C PHE A 125 0.70 -13.13 -7.42
N GLU A 126 0.12 -14.27 -7.06
CA GLU A 126 -0.27 -14.56 -5.68
C GLU A 126 0.91 -14.53 -4.71
N ASN A 127 2.02 -15.18 -5.09
CA ASN A 127 3.25 -15.15 -4.30
C ASN A 127 3.83 -13.75 -4.16
N SER A 128 3.68 -12.91 -5.19
CA SER A 128 4.15 -11.52 -5.15
C SER A 128 3.36 -10.64 -4.18
N LEU A 129 2.17 -11.05 -3.73
CA LEU A 129 1.41 -10.34 -2.70
C LEU A 129 2.00 -10.51 -1.29
N LEU A 130 2.88 -11.49 -1.09
CA LEU A 130 3.56 -11.70 0.18
C LEU A 130 4.69 -10.70 0.34
N LEU A 131 4.77 -10.08 1.51
CA LEU A 131 5.90 -9.23 1.87
C LEU A 131 7.08 -10.13 2.26
N GLY A 132 8.14 -10.07 1.45
CA GLY A 132 9.39 -10.74 1.77
C GLY A 132 10.24 -9.98 2.79
N PRO A 133 11.34 -10.60 3.27
CA PRO A 133 12.35 -9.89 4.04
C PRO A 133 12.94 -8.74 3.21
N VAL A 134 13.42 -7.71 3.89
CA VAL A 134 14.15 -6.62 3.22
C VAL A 134 15.49 -7.19 2.74
N HIS A 135 15.70 -7.22 1.43
CA HIS A 135 16.99 -7.57 0.89
C HIS A 135 17.96 -6.43 1.20
N ASN A 136 18.93 -6.71 2.06
CA ASN A 136 19.88 -5.71 2.50
C ASN A 136 21.31 -6.24 2.36
N ARG A 137 22.13 -5.53 1.58
CA ARG A 137 23.56 -5.82 1.43
C ARG A 137 24.41 -5.21 2.56
N HIS A 138 23.85 -4.27 3.30
CA HIS A 138 24.50 -3.51 4.34
C HIS A 138 24.23 -4.12 5.72
N LYS A 139 25.27 -4.53 6.44
CA LYS A 139 25.14 -4.89 7.84
C LYS A 139 24.72 -3.65 8.64
N LEU A 140 23.54 -3.71 9.26
CA LEU A 140 23.17 -2.77 10.31
C LEU A 140 24.15 -2.95 11.47
N ILE A 141 24.69 -1.84 11.96
CA ILE A 141 25.59 -1.80 13.10
C ILE A 141 24.94 -0.90 14.14
N PHE A 142 24.97 -1.35 15.39
CA PHE A 142 24.54 -0.54 16.53
C PHE A 142 25.54 0.59 16.78
N GLU A 143 25.05 1.78 17.09
CA GLU A 143 25.92 2.83 17.63
C GLU A 143 26.42 2.37 19.00
N ALA A 144 27.70 2.03 19.08
CA ALA A 144 28.29 1.40 20.24
C ALA A 144 28.25 2.36 21.45
N THR A 145 27.40 2.06 22.43
CA THR A 145 27.40 2.73 23.74
C THR A 145 27.92 1.84 24.88
N GLY A 146 28.51 0.68 24.56
CA GLY A 146 29.16 -0.20 25.53
C GLY A 146 29.25 -1.66 25.07
N ALA A 147 29.60 -2.56 25.99
CA ALA A 147 29.64 -4.01 25.77
C ALA A 147 28.21 -4.59 25.70
N VAL A 148 27.48 -4.28 24.62
CA VAL A 148 26.16 -4.84 24.36
C VAL A 148 26.31 -5.99 23.36
N VAL A 149 25.84 -7.18 23.76
CA VAL A 149 25.71 -8.33 22.86
C VAL A 149 24.83 -7.92 21.69
N VAL A 150 25.40 -7.85 20.49
CA VAL A 150 24.68 -7.45 19.28
C VAL A 150 23.75 -8.60 18.86
N PRO A 151 22.41 -8.46 18.99
CA PRO A 151 21.50 -9.50 18.54
C PRO A 151 21.61 -9.66 17.02
N ARG A 152 21.34 -10.87 16.52
CA ARG A 152 21.21 -11.07 15.06
C ARG A 152 19.97 -10.31 14.60
N LEU A 153 20.16 -9.34 13.72
CA LEU A 153 19.08 -8.50 13.21
C LEU A 153 18.43 -9.11 11.97
N THR A 154 17.11 -9.15 11.96
CA THR A 154 16.28 -9.40 10.77
C THR A 154 15.45 -8.16 10.44
N LEU A 155 15.24 -7.94 9.15
CA LEU A 155 14.54 -6.78 8.62
C LEU A 155 13.33 -7.25 7.82
N GLU A 156 12.16 -6.79 8.23
CA GLU A 156 10.89 -7.17 7.62
C GLU A 156 10.15 -5.93 7.15
N LEU A 157 9.42 -6.07 6.04
CA LEU A 157 8.49 -5.04 5.58
C LEU A 157 7.15 -5.25 6.27
N LYS A 158 6.69 -4.20 6.95
CA LYS A 158 5.34 -4.11 7.50
C LYS A 158 4.48 -3.24 6.59
N LEU A 159 3.29 -3.72 6.27
CA LEU A 159 2.31 -2.99 5.45
C LEU A 159 1.26 -2.35 6.37
N LYS A 160 0.95 -1.09 6.14
CA LYS A 160 -0.19 -0.39 6.74
C LYS A 160 -1.18 0.00 5.66
N LYS A 161 -2.45 -0.35 5.86
CA LYS A 161 -3.54 -0.12 4.89
C LYS A 161 -3.80 1.37 4.67
N PRO A 162 -4.39 1.79 3.54
CA PRO A 162 -4.60 3.21 3.24
C PRO A 162 -5.44 3.92 4.30
N VAL A 163 -5.10 5.17 4.61
CA VAL A 163 -5.94 6.07 5.42
C VAL A 163 -6.84 6.89 4.49
N THR A 164 -8.12 6.99 4.81
CA THR A 164 -9.11 7.68 3.97
C THR A 164 -10.10 8.49 4.82
N PHE A 165 -10.53 9.63 4.30
CA PHE A 165 -11.58 10.43 4.93
C PHE A 165 -12.91 9.68 4.95
N GLU A 166 -13.58 9.72 6.10
CA GLU A 166 -14.97 9.32 6.25
C GLU A 166 -15.87 10.43 5.68
N ARG A 167 -15.97 10.48 4.36
CA ARG A 167 -16.63 11.55 3.59
C ARG A 167 -18.02 11.94 4.10
N GLY A 168 -18.79 10.98 4.60
CA GLY A 168 -20.14 11.17 5.15
C GLY A 168 -20.19 11.73 6.58
N ARG A 169 -19.07 11.70 7.32
CA ARG A 169 -18.95 12.29 8.66
C ARG A 169 -18.16 13.60 8.66
N CYS A 170 -17.36 13.85 7.64
CA CYS A 170 -16.69 15.14 7.48
C CYS A 170 -17.70 16.26 7.22
N VAL A 171 -17.71 17.28 8.08
CA VAL A 171 -18.62 18.42 8.01
C VAL A 171 -17.81 19.71 7.94
N VAL A 172 -18.16 20.61 7.04
CA VAL A 172 -17.56 21.95 6.93
C VAL A 172 -18.65 22.99 7.18
N LEU A 173 -18.38 23.88 8.14
CA LEU A 173 -19.20 25.04 8.47
C LEU A 173 -18.50 26.31 7.97
N SER A 174 -19.01 27.49 8.32
CA SER A 174 -18.44 28.77 7.87
C SER A 174 -16.94 28.94 8.21
N LYS A 175 -16.55 28.69 9.46
CA LYS A 175 -15.17 28.95 9.95
C LYS A 175 -14.43 27.70 10.45
N LEU A 176 -15.01 26.52 10.27
CA LEU A 176 -14.46 25.29 10.82
C LEU A 176 -14.79 24.06 9.98
N ALA A 177 -13.94 23.05 10.07
CA ALA A 177 -14.16 21.74 9.46
C ALA A 177 -13.92 20.64 10.49
N TYR A 178 -14.92 19.79 10.69
CA TYR A 178 -14.81 18.52 11.39
C TYR A 178 -14.39 17.46 10.38
N LEU A 179 -13.20 16.91 10.57
CA LEU A 179 -12.62 15.89 9.71
C LEU A 179 -12.55 14.57 10.45
N TYR A 180 -12.97 13.49 9.80
CA TYR A 180 -12.94 12.12 10.31
C TYR A 180 -12.30 11.22 9.26
N TRP A 181 -11.58 10.20 9.69
CA TRP A 181 -10.93 9.27 8.79
C TRP A 181 -10.89 7.86 9.36
N ARG A 182 -10.66 6.90 8.47
CA ARG A 182 -10.55 5.48 8.78
C ARG A 182 -9.40 4.84 8.02
N ILE A 183 -8.96 3.69 8.51
CA ILE A 183 -8.07 2.80 7.80
C ILE A 183 -8.93 1.84 6.97
N GLU A 184 -8.62 1.68 5.68
CA GLU A 184 -9.37 0.83 4.76
C GLU A 184 -9.23 -0.65 5.13
N GLU A 185 -10.32 -1.42 5.03
CA GLU A 185 -10.41 -2.85 5.39
C GLU A 185 -10.09 -3.19 6.86
N GLU A 186 -9.98 -2.20 7.75
CA GLU A 186 -9.81 -2.48 9.17
C GLU A 186 -11.15 -2.94 9.75
N GLU A 187 -11.23 -4.21 10.13
CA GLU A 187 -12.42 -4.80 10.75
C GLU A 187 -12.72 -4.08 12.06
N GLU A 188 -14.01 -3.89 12.38
CA GLU A 188 -14.41 -3.13 13.57
C GLU A 188 -13.89 -3.72 14.88
N GLU A 189 -13.62 -5.02 14.91
CA GLU A 189 -13.06 -5.75 16.05
C GLU A 189 -11.53 -5.57 16.18
N GLN A 190 -10.85 -5.11 15.12
CA GLN A 190 -9.41 -4.83 15.07
C GLN A 190 -9.10 -3.32 15.23
N LYS A 191 -10.07 -2.50 15.62
CA LYS A 191 -9.90 -1.07 16.00
C LYS A 191 -9.07 -0.87 17.28
N GLN A 192 -8.13 -1.76 17.60
CA GLN A 192 -7.05 -1.38 18.52
C GLN A 192 -6.07 -0.55 17.71
N ASP A 193 -6.18 0.78 17.83
CA ASP A 193 -5.21 1.70 17.25
C ASP A 193 -3.81 1.23 17.64
N GLU A 194 -3.00 0.85 16.65
CA GLU A 194 -1.62 0.47 16.91
C GLU A 194 -0.95 1.64 17.65
N PRO A 195 -0.38 1.42 18.84
CA PRO A 195 0.22 2.49 19.61
C PRO A 195 1.30 3.19 18.77
N GLY A 196 1.15 4.49 18.57
CA GLY A 196 2.10 5.32 17.84
C GLY A 196 1.80 5.57 16.36
N GLU A 197 0.59 5.29 15.85
CA GLU A 197 0.17 5.84 14.54
C GLU A 197 -0.18 7.32 14.65
N GLU A 198 0.56 8.15 13.92
CA GLU A 198 0.29 9.58 13.77
C GLU A 198 -0.14 9.89 12.34
N PHE A 199 -1.07 10.84 12.21
CA PHE A 199 -1.61 11.28 10.93
C PHE A 199 -1.29 12.75 10.70
N GLU A 200 -1.09 13.14 9.45
CA GLU A 200 -0.96 14.53 9.06
C GLU A 200 -2.14 14.94 8.20
N ILE A 201 -2.68 16.12 8.48
CA ILE A 201 -3.67 16.78 7.64
C ILE A 201 -3.01 18.00 7.03
N GLN A 202 -3.08 18.12 5.72
CA GLN A 202 -2.73 19.35 5.03
C GLN A 202 -3.98 19.96 4.43
N TYR A 203 -4.05 21.28 4.42
CA TYR A 203 -5.16 21.96 3.76
C TYR A 203 -4.74 23.28 3.14
N LYS A 204 -5.43 23.65 2.06
CA LYS A 204 -5.22 24.91 1.35
C LYS A 204 -6.53 25.42 0.74
N VAL A 205 -6.64 26.73 0.64
CA VAL A 205 -7.71 27.40 -0.12
C VAL A 205 -7.40 27.31 -1.61
N GLN A 206 -8.40 26.96 -2.39
CA GLN A 206 -8.36 27.17 -3.84
C GLN A 206 -8.88 28.58 -4.13
N ASP A 207 -7.97 29.55 -4.21
CA ASP A 207 -8.29 30.91 -4.67
C ASP A 207 -7.79 31.11 -6.10
N SER A 208 -8.62 31.72 -6.95
CA SER A 208 -8.24 32.08 -8.32
C SER A 208 -7.40 33.35 -8.40
N GLU A 209 -7.40 34.17 -7.35
CA GLU A 209 -6.82 35.53 -7.36
C GLU A 209 -5.50 35.65 -6.59
N ASN A 210 -5.16 34.69 -5.72
CA ASN A 210 -3.92 34.70 -4.95
C ASN A 210 -3.23 33.34 -5.04
N HIS A 211 -2.06 33.31 -5.67
CA HIS A 211 -1.19 32.12 -5.72
C HIS A 211 -0.52 31.80 -4.36
N ASP A 212 -0.68 32.67 -3.37
CA ASP A 212 -0.20 32.50 -1.99
C ASP A 212 -1.22 31.78 -1.09
N ALA A 213 -1.80 30.69 -1.60
CA ALA A 213 -2.55 29.77 -0.77
C ALA A 213 -1.58 29.11 0.23
N SER A 214 -1.49 29.68 1.43
CA SER A 214 -0.69 29.10 2.52
C SER A 214 -1.13 27.65 2.78
N ASN A 215 -0.28 26.70 2.38
CA ASN A 215 -0.44 25.30 2.75
C ASN A 215 -0.25 25.21 4.26
N GLN A 216 -1.31 24.87 4.98
CA GLN A 216 -1.23 24.63 6.41
C GLN A 216 -1.10 23.13 6.67
N LEU A 217 -0.17 22.78 7.57
CA LEU A 217 0.12 21.41 7.98
C LEU A 217 -0.22 21.25 9.45
N ILE A 218 -0.95 20.18 9.78
CA ILE A 218 -1.37 19.85 11.12
C ILE A 218 -1.01 18.39 11.41
N TYR A 219 -0.32 18.18 12.52
CA TYR A 219 -0.10 16.84 13.07
C TYR A 219 -1.26 16.45 13.97
N CYS A 220 -1.94 15.38 13.59
CA CYS A 220 -2.99 14.75 14.36
C CYS A 220 -2.36 13.60 15.15
N GLY A 221 -2.55 13.63 16.47
CA GLY A 221 -2.14 12.52 17.33
C GLY A 221 -2.98 11.27 17.08
N LEU A 222 -3.08 10.40 18.10
CA LEU A 222 -3.69 9.07 18.00
C LEU A 222 -5.20 9.04 17.65
N TYR A 223 -5.87 10.20 17.58
CA TYR A 223 -7.31 10.27 17.35
C TYR A 223 -7.66 10.37 15.87
N ARG A 224 -8.62 9.57 15.41
CA ARG A 224 -9.12 9.56 14.03
C ARG A 224 -10.11 10.68 13.69
N ALA A 225 -9.93 11.83 14.31
CA ALA A 225 -10.75 13.01 14.10
C ALA A 225 -9.97 14.28 14.42
N TYR A 226 -10.26 15.37 13.70
CA TYR A 226 -9.67 16.67 13.95
C TYR A 226 -10.61 17.81 13.59
N VAL A 227 -10.51 18.93 14.31
CA VAL A 227 -11.28 20.15 14.04
C VAL A 227 -10.35 21.24 13.54
N VAL A 228 -10.42 21.53 12.24
CA VAL A 228 -9.75 22.70 11.66
C VAL A 228 -10.59 23.93 11.96
N ARG A 229 -9.95 25.01 12.42
CA ARG A 229 -10.60 26.26 12.82
C ARG A 229 -10.06 27.43 11.99
N ASN A 230 -10.74 28.57 12.07
CA ASN A 230 -10.36 29.82 11.39
C ASN A 230 -10.32 29.69 9.86
N LEU A 231 -11.21 28.87 9.29
CA LEU A 231 -11.43 28.83 7.86
C LEU A 231 -12.12 30.12 7.38
N ILE A 232 -11.83 30.51 6.15
CA ILE A 232 -12.43 31.65 5.47
C ILE A 232 -13.81 31.19 4.94
N PRO A 233 -14.90 31.89 5.27
CA PRO A 233 -16.24 31.59 4.78
C PRO A 233 -16.36 31.70 3.26
N GLY A 234 -17.22 30.88 2.65
CA GLY A 234 -17.50 30.91 1.20
C GLY A 234 -16.33 30.47 0.30
N LYS A 235 -15.29 29.83 0.84
CA LYS A 235 -14.11 29.40 0.09
C LYS A 235 -14.08 27.88 -0.08
N LEU A 236 -13.51 27.44 -1.20
CA LEU A 236 -13.27 26.04 -1.49
C LEU A 236 -11.92 25.62 -0.91
N TYR A 237 -11.93 24.57 -0.09
CA TYR A 237 -10.75 23.99 0.52
C TYR A 237 -10.46 22.61 -0.03
N GLU A 238 -9.18 22.36 -0.29
CA GLU A 238 -8.62 21.03 -0.47
C GLU A 238 -8.05 20.57 0.88
N PHE A 239 -8.55 19.45 1.40
CA PHE A 239 -8.00 18.78 2.59
C PHE A 239 -7.39 17.46 2.16
N THR A 240 -6.18 17.17 2.62
CA THR A 240 -5.49 15.91 2.39
C THR A 240 -5.14 15.23 3.71
N ILE A 241 -5.05 13.91 3.71
CA ILE A 241 -4.63 13.12 4.86
C ILE A 241 -3.61 12.07 4.48
N ASN A 242 -2.54 11.98 5.28
CA ASN A 242 -1.50 10.96 5.19
C ASN A 242 -1.13 10.43 6.58
N ARG A 243 -0.35 9.35 6.61
CA ARG A 243 0.44 9.01 7.81
C ARG A 243 1.64 9.92 7.91
N VAL A 244 2.01 10.29 9.13
CA VAL A 244 3.23 11.05 9.38
C VAL A 244 4.45 10.25 8.89
N ASN A 245 5.41 10.97 8.31
CA ASN A 245 6.69 10.42 7.89
C ASN A 245 7.56 10.06 9.10
N SER A 246 7.31 8.89 9.69
CA SER A 246 8.11 8.36 10.79
C SER A 246 9.47 7.83 10.29
N CYS A 247 10.42 7.67 11.22
CA CYS A 247 11.76 7.15 10.90
C CYS A 247 11.71 5.80 10.15
N ASN A 248 10.72 4.97 10.46
CA ASN A 248 10.53 3.63 9.89
C ASN A 248 9.78 3.61 8.54
N LEU A 249 9.14 4.72 8.13
CA LEU A 249 8.35 4.77 6.90
C LEU A 249 9.26 4.69 5.67
N VAL A 250 9.17 3.62 4.88
CA VAL A 250 9.99 3.38 3.68
C VAL A 250 9.35 3.95 2.42
N TYR A 251 8.06 3.68 2.23
CA TYR A 251 7.33 4.05 1.03
C TYR A 251 5.89 4.39 1.40
N SER A 252 5.43 5.56 0.96
CA SER A 252 4.02 5.94 0.92
C SER A 252 3.83 6.81 -0.31
N ASN A 253 2.80 6.52 -1.09
CA ASN A 253 2.40 7.31 -2.25
C ASN A 253 0.91 7.68 -2.23
N TRP A 254 0.19 7.23 -1.19
CA TRP A 254 -1.22 7.48 -1.04
C TRP A 254 -1.46 8.72 -0.22
N THR A 255 -2.38 9.54 -0.73
CA THR A 255 -2.92 10.72 -0.08
C THR A 255 -4.40 10.78 -0.42
N ASP A 256 -5.26 10.59 0.58
CA ASP A 256 -6.70 10.80 0.35
C ASP A 256 -7.00 12.28 0.42
N THR A 257 -7.85 12.76 -0.50
CA THR A 257 -8.15 14.18 -0.69
C THR A 257 -9.65 14.39 -0.72
N ILE A 258 -10.14 15.40 0.00
CA ILE A 258 -11.52 15.86 -0.09
C ILE A 258 -11.57 17.36 -0.38
N TRP A 259 -12.58 17.74 -1.15
CA TRP A 259 -12.88 19.11 -1.50
C TRP A 259 -14.17 19.53 -0.81
N ARG A 260 -14.14 20.66 -0.10
CA ARG A 260 -15.29 21.17 0.66
C ARG A 260 -15.33 22.69 0.64
N THR A 261 -16.52 23.23 0.40
CA THR A 261 -16.77 24.67 0.46
C THR A 261 -17.28 25.04 1.85
N THR A 262 -16.69 26.06 2.46
CA THR A 262 -17.22 26.64 3.69
C THR A 262 -18.51 27.40 3.41
N SER A 263 -19.47 27.31 4.32
CA SER A 263 -20.68 28.13 4.22
C SER A 263 -20.30 29.62 4.21
N PRO A 264 -21.02 30.49 3.49
CA PRO A 264 -20.84 31.93 3.61
C PRO A 264 -21.11 32.39 5.05
N ASP A 265 -20.47 33.49 5.46
CA ASP A 265 -20.80 34.14 6.73
C ASP A 265 -22.22 34.70 6.61
N CYS A 266 -23.11 34.29 7.53
CA CYS A 266 -24.44 34.86 7.68
C CYS A 266 -24.37 36.27 8.25
#